data_AF-A0AAW1WF73-F1
#
_entry.id   AF-A0AAW1WF73-F1
#
_cell.length_a   1.000
_cell.length_b   1.000
_cell.length_c   1.000
_cell.angle_alpha   90.00
_cell.angle_beta   90.00
_cell.angle_gamma   90.00
#
_symmetry.space_group_name_H-M   'P 1'
#
loop_
_entity.id
_entity.type
_entity.pdbx_description
1 polymer ?
#
loop_
_entity_poly.entity_id
_entity_poly.type
_entity_poly.pdbx_seq_one_letter_code
_entity_poly.pdbx_strand_id
1 'polypeptide(L)'
;MGNGLKKTFKRLEDLTSLKNDVLRRVDLAEQQQLQRLDQVQSWISRVETIETEVDEVVNDGTQQIEDLCCGGCCSKNYFSSYKYGKNVAEKLVELAALKSKGELFEEVALESLPAAVVNEISIDCGHGTYG
;
A
#
# COMPACT_ATOMS: atom_id res chain seq x y z
N MET A 1 15.02 10.56 21.52
CA MET A 1 14.38 10.01 20.30
C MET A 1 15.25 10.31 19.08
N GLY A 2 15.82 9.29 18.45
CA GLY A 2 16.80 9.43 17.37
C GLY A 2 16.24 10.11 16.11
N ASN A 3 17.05 10.96 15.49
CA ASN A 3 16.66 11.83 14.37
C ASN A 3 16.16 11.07 13.11
N GLY A 4 16.53 9.79 12.95
CA GLY A 4 16.11 8.95 11.83
C GLY A 4 14.64 8.53 11.88
N LEU A 5 14.09 8.29 13.08
CA LEU A 5 12.70 7.86 13.25
C LEU A 5 11.72 8.97 12.87
N LYS A 6 11.97 10.20 13.35
CA LYS A 6 11.15 11.38 13.01
C LYS A 6 11.04 11.61 11.50
N LYS A 7 12.12 11.35 10.76
CA LYS A 7 12.13 11.48 9.30
C LYS A 7 11.27 10.43 8.61
N THR A 8 11.22 9.22 9.18
CA THR A 8 10.44 8.10 8.66
C THR A 8 8.94 8.36 8.83
N PHE A 9 8.51 8.78 10.03
CA PHE A 9 7.12 9.16 10.29
C PHE A 9 6.62 10.27 9.37
N LYS A 10 7.43 11.33 9.19
CA LYS A 10 7.04 12.43 8.30
C LYS A 10 6.84 11.98 6.85
N ARG A 11 7.72 11.10 6.33
CA ARG A 11 7.56 10.55 4.98
C ARG A 11 6.35 9.62 4.88
N LEU A 12 6.05 8.87 5.94
CA LEU A 12 4.88 8.02 6.00
C LEU A 12 3.61 8.88 5.95
N GLU A 13 3.53 9.94 6.75
CA GLU A 13 2.39 10.88 6.76
C GLU A 13 2.15 11.53 5.39
N ASP A 14 3.21 11.95 4.71
CA ASP A 14 3.14 12.42 3.32
C ASP A 14 2.55 11.34 2.38
N LEU A 15 2.98 10.09 2.53
CA LEU A 15 2.56 8.97 1.70
C LEU A 15 1.11 8.57 1.98
N THR A 16 0.69 8.58 3.25
CA THR A 16 -0.71 8.37 3.67
C THR A 16 -1.62 9.45 3.08
N SER A 17 -1.16 10.71 3.09
CA SER A 17 -1.91 11.81 2.45
C SER A 17 -2.07 11.58 0.95
N LEU A 18 -0.99 11.19 0.26
CA LEU A 18 -1.04 10.85 -1.16
C LEU A 18 -1.95 9.64 -1.43
N LYS A 19 -1.92 8.61 -0.57
CA LYS A 19 -2.83 7.45 -0.64
C LYS A 19 -4.28 7.88 -0.59
N ASN A 20 -4.62 8.76 0.35
CA ASN A 20 -5.97 9.29 0.50
C ASN A 20 -6.42 10.08 -0.74
N ASP A 21 -5.52 10.86 -1.34
CA ASP A 21 -5.83 11.58 -2.58
C ASP A 21 -6.08 10.64 -3.76
N VAL A 22 -5.26 9.59 -3.91
CA VAL A 22 -5.44 8.55 -4.93
C VAL A 22 -6.75 7.80 -4.71
N LEU A 23 -7.06 7.41 -3.47
CA LEU A 23 -8.33 6.75 -3.12
C LEU A 23 -9.54 7.61 -3.50
N ARG A 24 -9.53 8.91 -3.18
CA ARG A 24 -10.60 9.82 -3.59
C ARG A 24 -10.80 9.87 -5.10
N ARG A 25 -9.72 9.89 -5.88
CA ARG A 25 -9.81 9.87 -7.35
C ARG A 25 -10.37 8.55 -7.86
N VAL A 26 -9.98 7.44 -7.23
CA VAL A 26 -10.50 6.11 -7.54
C VAL A 26 -11.99 6.02 -7.22
N ASP A 27 -12.43 6.49 -6.05
CA ASP A 27 -13.86 6.54 -5.68
C ASP A 27 -14.66 7.35 -6.72
N LEU A 28 -14.16 8.51 -7.14
CA LEU A 28 -14.80 9.34 -8.18
C LEU A 28 -14.85 8.64 -9.55
N ALA A 29 -13.84 7.85 -9.87
CA ALA A 29 -13.79 7.11 -11.13
C ALA A 29 -14.72 5.88 -11.10
N GLU A 30 -14.78 5.16 -9.99
CA GLU A 30 -15.70 4.03 -9.78
C GLU A 30 -17.17 4.49 -9.80
N GLN A 31 -17.46 5.69 -9.28
CA GLN A 31 -18.77 6.34 -9.43
C GLN A 31 -19.14 6.61 -10.91
N GLN A 32 -18.16 6.78 -11.77
CA GLN A 32 -18.32 6.96 -13.22
C GLN A 32 -18.29 5.62 -13.98
N GLN A 33 -18.37 4.48 -13.28
CA GLN A 33 -18.26 3.13 -13.84
C GLN A 33 -16.91 2.83 -14.51
N LEU A 34 -15.87 3.59 -14.17
CA LEU A 34 -14.49 3.30 -14.58
C LEU A 34 -13.90 2.23 -13.65
N GLN A 35 -13.02 1.40 -14.20
CA GLN A 35 -12.32 0.39 -13.42
C GLN A 35 -10.98 0.90 -12.94
N ARG A 36 -10.77 0.79 -11.62
CA ARG A 36 -9.49 1.03 -10.96
C ARG A 36 -8.39 0.20 -11.61
N LEU A 37 -7.23 0.81 -11.82
CA LEU A 37 -6.07 0.09 -12.36
C LEU A 37 -5.47 -0.87 -11.32
N ASP A 38 -5.11 -2.07 -11.74
CA ASP A 38 -4.38 -3.04 -10.90
C ASP A 38 -3.10 -2.46 -10.29
N GLN A 39 -2.42 -1.58 -11.02
CA GLN A 39 -1.21 -0.92 -10.53
C GLN A 39 -1.50 0.03 -9.36
N VAL A 40 -2.67 0.68 -9.35
CA VAL A 40 -3.12 1.57 -8.29
C VAL A 40 -3.53 0.75 -7.07
N GLN A 41 -4.26 -0.35 -7.26
CA GLN A 41 -4.60 -1.28 -6.18
C GLN A 41 -3.35 -1.87 -5.52
N SER A 42 -2.42 -2.39 -6.32
CA SER A 42 -1.15 -2.94 -5.83
C SER A 42 -0.34 -1.89 -5.07
N TRP A 43 -0.34 -0.63 -5.53
CA TRP A 43 0.32 0.46 -4.83
C TRP A 43 -0.33 0.77 -3.49
N ILE A 44 -1.67 0.87 -3.42
CA ILE A 44 -2.40 1.11 -2.16
C ILE A 44 -2.07 0.01 -1.13
N SER A 45 -2.15 -1.27 -1.52
CA SER A 45 -1.82 -2.38 -0.62
C SER A 45 -0.37 -2.34 -0.14
N ARG A 46 0.55 -1.90 -1.00
CA ARG A 46 1.96 -1.74 -0.64
C ARG A 46 2.18 -0.61 0.36
N VAL A 47 1.45 0.50 0.23
CA VAL A 47 1.49 1.60 1.21
C VAL A 47 0.97 1.14 2.57
N GLU A 48 -0.16 0.42 2.61
CA GLU A 48 -0.72 -0.13 3.86
C GLU A 48 0.23 -1.10 4.56
N THR A 49 0.90 -1.95 3.77
CA THR A 49 1.92 -2.87 4.30
C THR A 49 3.04 -2.12 5.00
N ILE A 50 3.56 -1.05 4.40
CA ILE A 50 4.64 -0.26 5.01
C ILE A 50 4.15 0.52 6.24
N GLU A 51 2.91 1.01 6.23
CA GLU A 51 2.32 1.64 7.43
C GLU A 51 2.36 0.69 8.63
N THR A 52 1.95 -0.58 8.43
CA THR A 52 2.03 -1.60 9.48
C THR A 52 3.47 -1.92 9.88
N GLU A 53 4.37 -2.14 8.92
CA GLU A 53 5.76 -2.49 9.23
C GLU A 53 6.52 -1.37 9.96
N VAL A 54 6.23 -0.09 9.65
CA VAL A 54 6.82 1.05 10.37
C VAL A 54 6.30 1.10 11.80
N ASP A 55 5.02 0.83 12.02
CA ASP A 55 4.43 0.74 13.37
C ASP A 55 5.09 -0.39 14.18
N GLU A 56 5.29 -1.56 13.57
CA GLU A 56 5.98 -2.70 14.19
C GLU A 56 7.42 -2.37 14.56
N VAL A 57 8.18 -1.70 13.68
CA VAL A 57 9.56 -1.27 13.97
C VAL A 57 9.59 -0.28 15.13
N VAL A 58 8.58 0.57 15.27
CA VAL A 58 8.49 1.53 16.39
C VAL A 58 8.15 0.80 17.69
N ASN A 59 7.23 -0.14 17.64
CA ASN A 59 6.80 -0.92 18.78
C ASN A 59 7.92 -1.85 19.29
N ASP A 60 8.58 -2.58 18.40
CA ASP A 60 9.72 -3.45 18.70
C ASP A 60 10.91 -2.67 19.29
N GLY A 61 11.14 -1.44 18.80
CA GLY A 61 12.15 -0.54 19.34
C GLY A 61 11.81 -0.02 20.75
N THR A 62 10.53 0.10 21.10
CA THR A 62 10.07 0.57 22.41
C THR A 62 10.09 -0.58 23.43
N GLN A 63 9.58 -1.75 23.04
CA GLN A 63 9.58 -2.96 23.86
C GLN A 63 11.01 -3.36 24.26
N GLN A 64 11.96 -3.35 23.33
CA GLN A 64 13.38 -3.67 23.63
C GLN A 64 14.04 -2.68 24.60
N ILE A 65 13.59 -1.41 24.65
CA ILE A 65 14.10 -0.42 25.60
C ILE A 65 13.49 -0.63 26.98
N GLU A 66 12.21 -0.94 27.05
CA GLU A 66 11.50 -1.19 28.31
C GLU A 66 11.95 -2.48 28.99
N ASP A 67 12.10 -3.58 28.24
CA ASP A 67 12.49 -4.90 28.77
C ASP A 67 13.96 -4.93 29.26
N LEU A 68 14.81 -4.03 28.75
CA LEU A 68 16.21 -3.91 29.14
C LEU A 68 16.44 -3.03 30.39
N CYS A 69 15.42 -2.28 30.83
CA CYS A 69 15.55 -1.31 31.92
C CYS A 69 15.24 -1.87 33.32
N CYS A 70 15.28 -3.19 33.50
CA CYS A 70 15.21 -3.84 34.80
C CYS A 70 16.56 -4.47 35.18
N GLY A 71 17.49 -3.70 35.78
CA GLY A 71 18.67 -4.28 36.44
C GLY A 71 20.02 -3.62 36.25
N GLY A 72 20.11 -2.35 35.83
CA GLY A 72 21.31 -1.53 36.05
C GLY A 72 22.56 -1.84 35.22
N CYS A 73 22.48 -2.63 34.14
CA CYS A 73 23.64 -2.92 33.29
C CYS A 73 23.37 -2.60 31.80
N CYS A 74 23.49 -1.33 31.43
CA CYS A 74 23.38 -0.90 30.03
C CYS A 74 24.70 -1.14 29.28
N SER A 75 25.03 -2.41 28.99
CA SER A 75 26.04 -2.73 27.98
C SER A 75 25.39 -2.77 26.59
N LYS A 76 25.93 -1.94 25.70
CA LYS A 76 25.39 -1.57 24.39
C LYS A 76 24.95 -2.77 23.54
N ASN A 77 23.68 -2.73 23.17
CA ASN A 77 23.07 -3.49 22.08
C ASN A 77 23.54 -2.94 20.71
N TYR A 78 24.85 -3.04 20.42
CA TYR A 78 25.45 -2.57 19.16
C TYR A 78 24.84 -3.28 17.95
N PHE A 79 24.57 -4.59 18.10
CA PHE A 79 23.96 -5.41 17.07
C PHE A 79 22.49 -5.05 16.83
N SER A 80 21.67 -4.83 17.86
CA SER A 80 20.28 -4.40 17.62
C SER A 80 20.22 -2.98 17.07
N SER A 81 21.05 -2.05 17.55
CA SER A 81 21.03 -0.66 17.07
C SER A 81 21.42 -0.59 15.59
N TYR A 82 22.36 -1.43 15.15
CA TYR A 82 22.72 -1.58 13.75
C TYR A 82 21.61 -2.26 12.92
N LYS A 83 21.01 -3.34 13.42
CA LYS A 83 19.89 -4.04 12.76
C LYS A 83 18.66 -3.14 12.62
N TYR A 84 18.38 -2.36 13.66
CA TYR A 84 17.33 -1.36 13.71
C TYR A 84 17.58 -0.23 12.71
N GLY A 85 18.79 0.34 12.71
CA GLY A 85 19.19 1.36 11.75
C GLY A 85 19.10 0.89 10.30
N LYS A 86 19.48 -0.37 10.04
CA LYS A 86 19.35 -1.01 8.72
C LYS A 86 17.88 -1.16 8.29
N ASN A 87 17.02 -1.68 9.16
CA ASN A 87 15.58 -1.80 8.88
C ASN A 87 14.96 -0.44 8.56
N VAL A 88 15.24 0.59 9.36
CA VAL A 88 14.72 1.96 9.11
C VAL A 88 15.24 2.51 7.77
N ALA A 89 16.50 2.28 7.42
CA ALA A 89 17.06 2.74 6.16
C ALA A 89 16.41 2.04 4.94
N GLU A 90 16.16 0.74 5.03
CA GLU A 90 15.46 -0.02 3.99
C GLU A 90 14.02 0.49 3.79
N LYS A 91 13.28 0.72 4.88
CA LYS A 91 11.92 1.30 4.80
C LYS A 91 11.92 2.71 4.21
N LEU A 92 12.93 3.53 4.49
CA LEU A 92 13.05 4.86 3.89
C LEU A 92 13.23 4.82 2.36
N VAL A 93 13.94 3.82 1.83
CA VAL A 93 14.08 3.62 0.39
C VAL A 93 12.76 3.21 -0.24
N GLU A 94 12.05 2.28 0.39
CA GLU A 94 10.76 1.80 -0.10
C GLU A 94 9.68 2.91 -0.07
N LEU A 95 9.63 3.70 1.01
CA LEU A 95 8.78 4.89 1.11
C LEU A 95 9.04 5.90 -0.02
N ALA A 96 10.31 6.14 -0.35
CA ALA A 96 10.67 7.06 -1.43
C ALA A 96 10.21 6.51 -2.80
N ALA A 97 10.41 5.21 -3.05
CA ALA A 97 9.97 4.57 -4.27
C ALA A 97 8.44 4.60 -4.42
N LEU A 98 7.70 4.32 -3.34
CA LEU A 98 6.23 4.42 -3.34
C LEU A 98 5.75 5.85 -3.55
N LYS A 99 6.40 6.85 -2.93
CA LYS A 99 6.04 8.26 -3.14
C LYS A 99 6.20 8.65 -4.60
N SER A 100 7.36 8.35 -5.21
CA SER A 100 7.59 8.63 -6.62
C SER A 100 6.61 7.89 -7.53
N LYS A 101 6.27 6.63 -7.23
CA LYS A 101 5.26 5.88 -8.01
C LYS A 101 3.87 6.49 -7.89
N GLY A 102 3.48 6.94 -6.69
CA GLY A 102 2.20 7.59 -6.43
C GLY A 102 2.07 8.93 -7.14
N GLU A 103 3.14 9.72 -7.18
CA GLU A 103 3.18 11.01 -7.89
C GLU A 103 3.06 10.86 -9.42
N LEU A 104 3.38 9.69 -9.97
CA LEU A 104 3.25 9.38 -11.40
C LEU A 104 1.85 8.89 -11.79
N PHE A 105 0.93 8.65 -10.85
CA PHE A 105 -0.45 8.30 -11.17
C PHE A 105 -1.24 9.54 -11.58
N GLU A 106 -1.09 9.93 -12.84
CA GLU A 106 -1.93 10.93 -13.49
C GLU A 106 -3.33 10.36 -13.78
N GLU A 107 -3.40 9.08 -14.14
CA GLU A 107 -4.63 8.32 -14.36
C GLU A 107 -4.74 7.16 -13.36
N VAL A 108 -5.86 7.08 -12.64
CA VAL A 108 -6.07 6.10 -11.55
C VAL A 108 -7.05 4.98 -11.91
N ALA A 109 -7.79 5.17 -12.99
CA ALA A 109 -8.82 4.28 -13.47
C ALA A 109 -9.00 4.51 -14.98
N LEU A 110 -9.29 3.45 -15.71
CA LEU A 110 -9.58 3.48 -17.15
C LEU A 110 -11.03 3.05 -17.39
N GLU A 111 -11.57 3.39 -18.56
CA GLU A 111 -12.85 2.84 -18.99
C GLU A 111 -12.80 1.31 -18.89
N SER A 112 -13.78 0.74 -18.18
CA SER A 112 -13.97 -0.70 -18.22
C SER A 112 -14.25 -1.04 -19.67
N LEU A 113 -13.35 -1.79 -20.32
CA LEU A 113 -13.69 -2.42 -21.59
C LEU A 113 -15.04 -3.12 -21.39
N PRO A 114 -16.03 -2.92 -22.28
CA PRO A 114 -17.29 -3.63 -22.15
C PRO A 114 -16.92 -5.11 -22.16
N ALA A 115 -17.11 -5.77 -21.02
CA ALA A 115 -17.09 -7.23 -20.96
C ALA A 115 -18.06 -7.64 -22.05
N ALA A 116 -17.53 -8.28 -23.10
CA ALA A 116 -18.28 -8.65 -24.28
C ALA A 116 -19.63 -9.20 -23.80
N VAL A 117 -20.72 -8.49 -24.13
CA VAL A 117 -22.06 -8.98 -23.88
C VAL A 117 -22.14 -10.25 -24.73
N VAL A 118 -21.91 -11.40 -24.10
CA VAL A 118 -22.15 -12.70 -24.70
C VAL A 118 -23.67 -12.78 -24.75
N ASN A 119 -24.26 -12.13 -25.75
CA ASN A 119 -25.63 -12.36 -26.14
C ASN A 119 -25.67 -13.84 -26.56
N GLU A 120 -26.08 -14.69 -25.62
CA GLU A 120 -26.57 -16.02 -25.93
C GLU A 120 -27.76 -15.83 -26.86
N ILE A 121 -27.51 -15.86 -28.16
CA ILE A 121 -28.54 -15.97 -29.17
C ILE A 121 -29.07 -17.40 -29.00
N SER A 122 -30.10 -17.55 -28.17
CA SER A 122 -30.94 -18.75 -28.16
C SER A 122 -31.67 -18.77 -29.51
N ILE A 123 -31.09 -19.49 -30.48
CA ILE A 123 -31.75 -19.78 -31.74
C ILE A 123 -32.83 -20.82 -31.41
N ASP A 124 -34.05 -20.33 -31.23
CA ASP A 124 -35.25 -21.15 -31.34
C ASP A 124 -35.34 -21.68 -32.78
N CYS A 125 -34.89 -22.91 -32.99
CA CYS A 125 -35.25 -23.67 -34.19
C CYS A 125 -36.44 -24.55 -33.86
N GLY A 126 -37.63 -23.95 -33.84
CA GLY A 126 -38.85 -24.68 -34.13
C GLY A 126 -38.76 -25.32 -35.51
N HIS A 127 -38.54 -26.63 -35.57
CA HIS A 127 -38.70 -27.40 -36.80
C HIS A 127 -39.96 -28.27 -36.68
N GLY A 128 -41.02 -27.79 -37.32
CA GLY A 128 -42.23 -28.56 -37.56
C GLY A 128 -41.93 -29.75 -38.45
N THR A 129 -42.37 -30.92 -38.02
CA THR A 129 -42.47 -32.09 -38.88
C THR A 129 -43.87 -32.13 -39.48
N TYR A 130 -43.98 -31.85 -40.78
CA TYR A 130 -45.10 -32.29 -41.61
C TYR A 130 -44.76 -33.67 -42.16
N GLY A 131 -45.70 -34.62 -42.04
CA GLY A 131 -45.60 -35.97 -42.57
C GLY A 131 -46.48 -36.95 -41.80
#